data_AF-A0A9E5R188-F1
#
_entry.id   AF-A0A9E5R188-F1
#
_cell.length_a   1.000
_cell.length_b   1.000
_cell.length_c   1.000
_cell.angle_alpha   90.00
_cell.angle_beta   90.00
_cell.angle_gamma   90.00
#
_symmetry.space_group_name_H-M   'P 1'
#
loop_
_entity.id
_entity.type
_entity.pdbx_description
1 polymer ?
#
loop_
_entity_poly.entity_id
_entity_poly.type
_entity_poly.pdbx_seq_one_letter_code
_entity_poly.pdbx_strand_id
1 'polypeptide(L)'
;MLATHGPVLDLRPVENAPPEALTRIIGPDFDDLFGSTVFGHDLDGDGLEDILAAAALWRGSAGVGGLAQGGGDGPGNTRYNAGDTFVIYGSDNLRGRIIDLQAWLMPDGTPADERLTVVYGAEGADVMGEEIIVGDLNGDGLNDLIVGSLAAPSRNNARIDGGEAWVVYGREDLRGRMVDLAVPGAGVPIYASHPDSKGGDTMLVVDMDQDGIGDLLYGTPNADAVDQARYARPNAGVLVIIYGAAGGLPTTEGIIDLLEPPADLRLDYWLGADQYDMSAYGMAVGDIDGDGFEDIALNGMNGDGPGNGRTDAGEIYIVSGRHFRDHTQQVTAAPLPLIPPPQVTATTSASPTPLVNLSGIEVDLDLGRTLYNESCAGCHGLNGEGLHGIGVMLIGSEYLALPLPDVLAFVRQGRTADHPDSRMGRAMPASGGRPELSDAEMLSILSYMQTLDD
;
A
#
# COMPACT_ATOMS: atom_id res chain seq x y z
N MET A 1 -0.48 40.43 26.67
CA MET A 1 0.84 40.24 26.03
C MET A 1 0.58 39.91 24.58
N LEU A 2 1.20 40.63 23.64
CA LEU A 2 1.23 40.20 22.24
C LEU A 2 2.31 39.13 22.13
N ALA A 3 1.99 37.98 21.54
CA ALA A 3 3.00 36.96 21.25
C ALA A 3 4.05 37.56 20.29
N THR A 4 5.33 37.34 20.58
CA THR A 4 6.44 37.64 19.66
C THR A 4 6.74 36.39 18.85
N HIS A 5 6.77 36.49 17.51
CA HIS A 5 7.23 35.43 16.62
C HIS A 5 8.57 35.82 15.97
N GLY A 6 9.31 34.83 15.47
CA GLY A 6 10.53 35.04 14.67
C GLY A 6 10.26 35.69 13.31
N PRO A 7 11.28 35.89 12.45
CA PRO A 7 11.08 36.39 11.10
C PRO A 7 10.15 35.45 10.31
N VAL A 8 9.21 36.03 9.55
CA VAL A 8 8.35 35.27 8.64
C VAL A 8 9.12 35.04 7.35
N LEU A 9 9.34 33.78 6.99
CA LEU A 9 9.87 33.38 5.70
C LEU A 9 8.71 33.15 4.72
N ASP A 10 8.52 34.07 3.79
CA ASP A 10 7.56 33.93 2.70
C ASP A 10 8.23 33.23 1.52
N LEU A 11 7.69 32.09 1.09
CA LEU A 11 8.28 31.27 0.04
C LEU A 11 8.07 31.86 -1.37
N ARG A 12 7.25 32.92 -1.50
CA ARG A 12 7.01 33.56 -2.79
C ARG A 12 8.31 34.20 -3.31
N PRO A 13 8.63 34.01 -4.60
CA PRO A 13 9.79 34.65 -5.18
C PRO A 13 9.62 36.18 -5.24
N VAL A 14 10.71 36.90 -5.02
CA VAL A 14 10.82 38.36 -5.19
C VAL A 14 11.67 38.60 -6.43
N GLU A 15 11.15 39.35 -7.41
CA GLU A 15 11.87 39.66 -8.67
C GLU A 15 12.42 38.42 -9.41
N ASN A 16 11.67 37.31 -9.41
CA ASN A 16 12.02 36.01 -9.99
C ASN A 16 13.15 35.25 -9.29
N ALA A 17 13.60 35.68 -8.11
CA ALA A 17 14.51 34.93 -7.25
C ALA A 17 13.78 34.47 -5.98
N PRO A 18 14.09 33.26 -5.45
CA PRO A 18 13.61 32.88 -4.13
C PRO A 18 14.34 33.70 -3.05
N PRO A 19 13.79 33.81 -1.84
CA PRO A 19 14.54 34.33 -0.70
C PRO A 19 15.90 33.65 -0.54
N GLU A 20 16.92 34.37 -0.06
CA GLU A 20 18.28 33.84 0.11
C GLU A 20 18.31 32.55 0.96
N ALA A 21 17.45 32.45 1.97
CA ALA A 21 17.34 31.29 2.83
C ALA A 21 16.62 30.08 2.19
N LEU A 22 16.09 30.21 0.97
CA LEU A 22 15.24 29.22 0.32
C LEU A 22 15.91 28.62 -0.92
N THR A 23 15.71 27.32 -1.11
CA THR A 23 15.87 26.65 -2.39
C THR A 23 14.48 26.25 -2.89
N ARG A 24 14.14 26.55 -4.13
CA ARG A 24 12.91 26.05 -4.76
C ARG A 24 13.28 25.03 -5.82
N ILE A 25 12.79 23.81 -5.68
CA ILE A 25 12.99 22.72 -6.65
C ILE A 25 11.70 22.56 -7.45
N ILE A 26 11.83 22.42 -8.77
CA ILE A 26 10.72 22.27 -9.72
C ILE A 26 10.89 20.90 -10.39
N GLY A 27 9.83 20.09 -10.34
CA GLY A 27 9.79 18.78 -10.99
C GLY A 27 9.96 18.88 -12.51
N PRO A 28 10.47 17.82 -13.16
CA PRO A 28 10.88 17.88 -14.56
C PRO A 28 9.72 17.96 -15.56
N ASP A 29 8.55 17.45 -15.15
CA ASP A 29 7.42 17.22 -16.04
C ASP A 29 6.14 17.87 -15.51
N PHE A 30 5.23 18.14 -16.44
CA PHE A 30 3.90 18.61 -16.08
C PHE A 30 3.06 17.42 -15.62
N ASP A 31 2.15 17.64 -14.68
CA ASP A 31 1.16 16.63 -14.25
C ASP A 31 1.63 15.49 -13.34
N ASP A 32 2.92 15.43 -13.02
CA ASP A 32 3.51 14.26 -12.32
C ASP A 32 3.56 14.41 -10.80
N LEU A 33 2.92 15.45 -10.24
CA LEU A 33 2.78 15.68 -8.80
C LEU A 33 4.10 15.57 -7.98
N PHE A 34 5.22 15.96 -8.59
CA PHE A 34 6.55 15.94 -7.96
C PHE A 34 6.55 16.54 -6.55
N GLY A 35 7.16 15.81 -5.61
CA GLY A 35 7.14 16.11 -4.19
C GLY A 35 5.90 15.53 -3.49
N SER A 36 5.24 14.54 -4.07
CA SER A 36 4.14 13.81 -3.43
C SER A 36 4.59 13.09 -2.16
N THR A 37 5.84 12.63 -2.19
CA THR A 37 6.59 12.07 -1.07
C THR A 37 7.98 12.69 -1.07
N VAL A 38 8.47 13.11 0.10
CA VAL A 38 9.78 13.72 0.26
C VAL A 38 10.44 13.16 1.51
N PHE A 39 11.69 12.74 1.39
CA PHE A 39 12.51 12.21 2.47
C PHE A 39 13.91 12.86 2.42
N GLY A 40 14.56 12.98 3.58
CA GLY A 40 15.92 13.49 3.69
C GLY A 40 16.80 12.44 4.35
N HIS A 41 17.87 12.06 3.67
CA HIS A 41 18.90 11.16 4.18
C HIS A 41 20.20 11.38 3.40
N ASP A 42 21.36 11.21 4.03
CA ASP A 42 22.65 11.09 3.36
C ASP A 42 22.69 9.72 2.63
N LEU A 43 22.38 9.68 1.33
CA LEU A 43 22.28 8.42 0.59
C LEU A 43 23.67 7.93 0.17
N ASP A 44 24.58 8.84 -0.15
CA ASP A 44 25.92 8.51 -0.66
C ASP A 44 27.04 8.53 0.39
N GLY A 45 26.72 8.88 1.63
CA GLY A 45 27.64 8.84 2.76
C GLY A 45 28.65 9.98 2.77
N ASP A 46 28.40 11.10 2.08
CA ASP A 46 29.32 12.24 2.03
C ASP A 46 29.23 13.17 3.26
N GLY A 47 28.28 12.90 4.16
CA GLY A 47 28.02 13.65 5.38
C GLY A 47 27.07 14.82 5.19
N LEU A 48 26.53 15.02 3.98
CA LEU A 48 25.43 15.94 3.70
C LEU A 48 24.14 15.15 3.45
N GLU A 49 23.05 15.64 4.01
CA GLU A 49 21.73 15.09 3.71
C GLU A 49 21.35 15.38 2.25
N ASP A 50 20.86 14.36 1.57
CA ASP A 50 20.28 14.47 0.23
C ASP A 50 18.77 14.66 0.32
N ILE A 51 18.18 15.14 -0.77
CA ILE A 51 16.73 15.28 -0.90
C ILE A 51 16.24 14.17 -1.83
N LEU A 52 15.45 13.25 -1.31
CA LEU A 52 14.74 12.25 -2.08
C LEU A 52 13.31 12.74 -2.27
N ALA A 53 12.87 12.88 -3.51
CA ALA A 53 11.53 13.37 -3.82
C ALA A 53 10.92 12.57 -4.95
N ALA A 54 9.71 12.08 -4.74
CA ALA A 54 8.99 11.29 -5.72
C ALA A 54 7.87 12.07 -6.40
N ALA A 55 7.60 11.67 -7.64
CA ALA A 55 6.46 12.01 -8.45
C ALA A 55 5.62 10.73 -8.58
N ALA A 56 4.82 10.41 -7.56
CA ALA A 56 4.40 9.02 -7.33
C ALA A 56 2.96 8.83 -6.88
N LEU A 57 2.15 9.87 -6.67
CA LEU A 57 0.89 9.63 -5.97
C LEU A 57 -0.22 10.55 -6.41
N TRP A 58 -1.38 9.95 -6.67
CA TRP A 58 -2.66 10.64 -6.66
C TRP A 58 -3.24 10.61 -5.25
N ARG A 59 -2.97 11.62 -4.42
CA ARG A 59 -3.81 11.87 -3.24
C ARG A 59 -5.06 12.59 -3.73
N GLY A 60 -6.22 11.94 -3.70
CA GLY A 60 -7.53 12.59 -3.94
C GLY A 60 -7.78 13.83 -3.05
N SER A 61 -7.01 14.00 -1.97
CA SER A 61 -6.97 15.19 -1.11
C SER A 61 -6.04 16.33 -1.59
N ALA A 62 -5.15 16.09 -2.56
CA ALA A 62 -4.28 17.10 -3.18
C ALA A 62 -4.79 17.59 -4.56
N GLY A 63 -5.75 16.88 -5.17
CA GLY A 63 -6.28 17.18 -6.50
C GLY A 63 -7.45 18.18 -6.50
N VAL A 64 -7.18 19.43 -6.86
CA VAL A 64 -8.20 20.32 -7.42
C VAL A 64 -8.53 19.85 -8.84
N GLY A 65 -9.58 19.04 -8.97
CA GLY A 65 -10.38 18.84 -10.20
C GLY A 65 -9.67 18.49 -11.52
N GLY A 66 -9.58 17.19 -11.84
CA GLY A 66 -9.71 16.75 -13.24
C GLY A 66 -8.67 15.79 -13.83
N LEU A 67 -7.80 15.17 -13.03
CA LEU A 67 -6.78 14.24 -13.54
C LEU A 67 -7.03 12.83 -13.02
N ALA A 68 -6.85 11.83 -13.89
CA ALA A 68 -7.17 10.43 -13.60
C ALA A 68 -6.12 9.76 -12.70
N GLN A 69 -4.83 10.11 -12.88
CA GLN A 69 -3.62 9.66 -12.15
C GLN A 69 -2.51 10.73 -12.42
N GLY A 70 -1.52 10.89 -11.53
CA GLY A 70 -0.49 11.95 -11.66
C GLY A 70 0.88 11.59 -11.07
N GLY A 71 1.37 10.38 -11.33
CA GLY A 71 2.77 9.99 -11.08
C GLY A 71 3.63 10.19 -12.32
N GLY A 72 4.95 10.15 -12.15
CA GLY A 72 5.93 10.29 -13.22
C GLY A 72 5.77 9.27 -14.35
N ASP A 73 6.13 9.68 -15.55
CA ASP A 73 5.91 8.91 -16.79
C ASP A 73 7.13 8.07 -17.22
N GLY A 74 8.07 7.82 -16.31
CA GLY A 74 9.23 6.99 -16.57
C GLY A 74 10.22 7.59 -17.58
N PRO A 75 11.20 6.80 -18.07
CA PRO A 75 12.23 7.29 -18.96
C PRO A 75 11.65 7.81 -20.28
N GLY A 76 11.96 9.07 -20.61
CA GLY A 76 11.48 9.74 -21.82
C GLY A 76 9.96 9.93 -21.89
N ASN A 77 9.26 9.87 -20.74
CA ASN A 77 7.82 10.06 -20.60
C ASN A 77 7.00 9.06 -21.44
N THR A 78 7.39 7.78 -21.39
CA THR A 78 6.78 6.71 -22.20
C THR A 78 6.04 5.64 -21.38
N ARG A 79 6.19 5.67 -20.05
CA ARG A 79 5.62 4.71 -19.09
C ARG A 79 4.68 5.47 -18.16
N TYR A 80 3.48 5.78 -18.65
CA TYR A 80 2.51 6.65 -17.99
C TYR A 80 2.24 6.23 -16.53
N ASN A 81 2.39 7.16 -15.58
CA ASN A 81 2.24 6.93 -14.12
C ASN A 81 3.05 5.76 -13.56
N ALA A 82 4.26 5.54 -14.05
CA ALA A 82 5.17 4.58 -13.43
C ALA A 82 5.61 5.00 -12.03
N GLY A 83 5.69 6.31 -11.82
CA GLY A 83 6.33 6.89 -10.65
C GLY A 83 7.82 7.09 -10.86
N ASP A 84 8.29 8.30 -10.52
CA ASP A 84 9.69 8.69 -10.68
C ASP A 84 10.21 9.22 -9.35
N THR A 85 11.36 8.70 -8.90
CA THR A 85 12.02 9.14 -7.66
C THR A 85 13.35 9.80 -7.98
N PHE A 86 13.55 11.02 -7.47
CA PHE A 86 14.73 11.84 -7.71
C PHE A 86 15.54 11.97 -6.44
N VAL A 87 16.83 11.64 -6.51
CA VAL A 87 17.81 11.91 -5.45
C VAL A 87 18.60 13.14 -5.86
N ILE A 88 18.40 14.24 -5.13
CA ILE A 88 19.05 15.52 -5.37
C ILE A 88 20.13 15.69 -4.30
N TYR A 89 21.39 15.58 -4.73
CA TYR A 89 22.50 15.51 -3.78
C TYR A 89 22.74 16.83 -3.05
N GLY A 90 22.99 16.70 -1.75
CA GLY A 90 23.32 17.79 -0.84
C GLY A 90 24.51 18.62 -1.32
N SER A 91 24.47 19.94 -1.12
CA SER A 91 25.66 20.78 -1.28
C SER A 91 25.55 22.10 -0.52
N ASP A 92 26.71 22.69 -0.21
CA ASP A 92 26.83 24.02 0.41
C ASP A 92 26.27 25.17 -0.47
N ASN A 93 25.92 24.90 -1.73
CA ASN A 93 25.50 25.90 -2.72
C ASN A 93 24.06 25.68 -3.24
N LEU A 94 23.15 25.22 -2.37
CA LEU A 94 21.74 25.04 -2.70
C LEU A 94 20.89 26.29 -2.44
N ARG A 95 21.24 27.13 -1.47
CA ARG A 95 20.38 28.24 -0.97
C ARG A 95 20.33 29.43 -1.93
N GLY A 96 19.20 30.13 -1.96
CA GLY A 96 18.94 31.28 -2.83
C GLY A 96 18.73 30.93 -4.30
N ARG A 97 18.40 29.67 -4.62
CA ARG A 97 18.36 29.15 -5.99
C ARG A 97 17.01 28.53 -6.34
N ILE A 98 16.65 28.66 -7.62
CA ILE A 98 15.64 27.82 -8.26
C ILE A 98 16.39 26.71 -8.98
N ILE A 99 16.04 25.47 -8.66
CA ILE A 99 16.50 24.27 -9.33
C ILE A 99 15.33 23.77 -10.18
N ASP A 100 15.55 23.72 -11.48
CA ASP A 100 14.64 23.11 -12.44
C ASP A 100 15.22 21.75 -12.82
N LEU A 101 14.57 20.66 -12.39
CA LEU A 101 15.09 19.31 -12.61
C LEU A 101 15.06 18.93 -14.08
N GLN A 102 14.15 19.50 -14.88
CA GLN A 102 14.12 19.25 -16.33
C GLN A 102 15.44 19.66 -16.98
N ALA A 103 16.05 20.75 -16.49
CA ALA A 103 17.34 21.23 -17.01
C ALA A 103 18.53 20.34 -16.62
N TRP A 104 18.33 19.37 -15.71
CA TRP A 104 19.33 18.40 -15.28
C TRP A 104 19.10 17.02 -15.89
N LEU A 105 18.12 16.87 -16.76
CA LEU A 105 17.83 15.63 -17.48
C LEU A 105 18.13 15.79 -18.97
N MET A 106 18.63 14.71 -19.55
CA MET A 106 18.76 14.54 -20.99
C MET A 106 17.40 14.12 -21.57
N PRO A 107 17.16 14.27 -22.90
CA PRO A 107 15.87 13.91 -23.51
C PRO A 107 15.47 12.44 -23.36
N ASP A 108 16.39 11.54 -23.03
CA ASP A 108 16.14 10.12 -22.78
C ASP A 108 15.86 9.80 -21.29
N GLY A 109 15.79 10.81 -20.43
CA GLY A 109 15.58 10.65 -18.98
C GLY A 109 16.86 10.42 -18.18
N THR A 110 18.03 10.35 -18.81
CA THR A 110 19.29 10.21 -18.06
C THR A 110 19.71 11.53 -17.38
N PRO A 111 20.31 11.50 -16.17
CA PRO A 111 20.89 12.69 -15.58
C PRO A 111 22.00 13.30 -16.44
N ALA A 112 22.05 14.63 -16.50
CA ALA A 112 23.07 15.37 -17.23
C ALA A 112 24.43 15.39 -16.50
N ASP A 113 24.43 15.25 -15.17
CA ASP A 113 25.63 15.16 -14.32
C ASP A 113 25.33 14.57 -12.93
N GLU A 114 26.36 14.54 -12.09
CA GLU A 114 26.39 13.91 -10.76
C GLU A 114 25.50 14.56 -9.69
N ARG A 115 24.82 15.67 -9.98
CA ARG A 115 23.93 16.35 -9.00
C ARG A 115 22.59 15.64 -8.81
N LEU A 116 22.29 14.65 -9.63
CA LEU A 116 21.01 13.97 -9.66
C LEU A 116 21.20 12.47 -9.89
N THR A 117 20.47 11.67 -9.16
CA THR A 117 20.13 10.29 -9.55
C THR A 117 18.64 10.22 -9.77
N VAL A 118 18.21 9.45 -10.77
CA VAL A 118 16.78 9.20 -11.02
C VAL A 118 16.51 7.71 -11.00
N VAL A 119 15.45 7.33 -10.30
CA VAL A 119 14.91 5.98 -10.25
C VAL A 119 13.53 5.99 -10.89
N TYR A 120 13.36 5.19 -11.93
CA TYR A 120 12.12 5.10 -12.69
C TYR A 120 11.37 3.80 -12.36
N GLY A 121 10.06 3.90 -12.11
CA GLY A 121 9.18 2.77 -11.77
C GLY A 121 9.12 1.73 -12.87
N ALA A 122 8.99 0.46 -12.52
CA ALA A 122 9.17 -0.64 -13.48
C ALA A 122 8.04 -0.74 -14.52
N GLU A 123 6.79 -0.58 -14.10
CA GLU A 123 5.59 -0.64 -14.94
C GLU A 123 4.76 0.65 -14.84
N GLY A 124 3.91 0.89 -15.85
CA GLY A 124 3.02 2.05 -15.86
C GLY A 124 1.77 1.82 -15.00
N ALA A 125 1.24 2.89 -14.42
CA ALA A 125 0.17 2.92 -13.41
C ALA A 125 0.54 2.32 -12.04
N ASP A 126 1.80 1.94 -11.84
CA ASP A 126 2.30 1.44 -10.57
C ASP A 126 2.65 2.56 -9.61
N VAL A 127 2.80 3.81 -10.06
CA VAL A 127 2.90 4.98 -9.17
C VAL A 127 4.01 4.82 -8.08
N MET A 128 5.16 4.25 -8.45
CA MET A 128 6.28 4.01 -7.53
C MET A 128 6.82 5.28 -6.88
N GLY A 129 7.10 5.20 -5.57
CA GLY A 129 7.61 6.30 -4.74
C GLY A 129 6.56 6.92 -3.82
N GLU A 130 5.42 6.25 -3.61
CA GLU A 130 4.41 6.67 -2.62
C GLU A 130 4.99 6.71 -1.20
N GLU A 131 5.96 5.84 -0.95
CA GLU A 131 6.81 5.84 0.24
C GLU A 131 8.29 5.78 -0.16
N ILE A 132 9.14 6.52 0.54
CA ILE A 132 10.61 6.52 0.36
C ILE A 132 11.25 6.32 1.72
N ILE A 133 12.13 5.33 1.82
CA ILE A 133 13.00 5.16 2.99
C ILE A 133 14.42 4.82 2.55
N VAL A 134 15.38 5.12 3.42
CA VAL A 134 16.81 4.92 3.17
C VAL A 134 17.44 4.21 4.37
N GLY A 135 18.37 3.30 4.11
CA GLY A 135 19.21 2.66 5.13
C GLY A 135 20.01 1.48 4.56
N ASP A 136 21.09 1.09 5.23
CA ASP A 136 21.97 0.00 4.80
C ASP A 136 21.35 -1.37 5.15
N LEU A 137 20.79 -2.08 4.17
CA LEU A 137 20.20 -3.41 4.33
C LEU A 137 21.20 -4.55 4.04
N ASN A 138 22.39 -4.22 3.54
CA ASN A 138 23.36 -5.20 3.04
C ASN A 138 24.69 -5.23 3.81
N GLY A 139 24.87 -4.31 4.77
CA GLY A 139 26.02 -4.16 5.64
C GLY A 139 27.29 -3.69 4.94
N ASP A 140 27.19 -3.04 3.78
CA ASP A 140 28.36 -2.54 3.04
C ASP A 140 28.78 -1.11 3.43
N GLY A 141 28.00 -0.45 4.28
CA GLY A 141 28.24 0.89 4.79
C GLY A 141 27.77 2.02 3.86
N LEU A 142 27.13 1.70 2.73
CA LEU A 142 26.39 2.64 1.91
C LEU A 142 24.90 2.46 2.19
N ASN A 143 24.15 3.57 2.17
CA ASN A 143 22.71 3.46 2.36
C ASN A 143 22.03 2.98 1.09
N ASP A 144 21.05 2.09 1.26
CA ASP A 144 20.19 1.61 0.19
C ASP A 144 18.93 2.48 0.09
N LEU A 145 18.38 2.59 -1.11
CA LEU A 145 17.11 3.27 -1.35
C LEU A 145 15.99 2.24 -1.46
N ILE A 146 14.94 2.42 -0.66
CA ILE A 146 13.74 1.60 -0.72
C ILE A 146 12.56 2.51 -1.11
N VAL A 147 11.84 2.10 -2.15
CA VAL A 147 10.71 2.85 -2.71
C VAL A 147 9.48 1.97 -2.79
N GLY A 148 8.35 2.46 -2.27
CA GLY A 148 7.09 1.75 -2.18
C GLY A 148 6.09 2.17 -3.25
N SER A 149 5.21 1.23 -3.62
CA SER A 149 3.94 1.48 -4.28
C SER A 149 2.87 0.62 -3.62
N LEU A 150 1.99 1.24 -2.84
CA LEU A 150 1.00 0.49 -2.06
C LEU A 150 -0.12 -0.06 -2.95
N ALA A 151 -0.38 0.57 -4.10
CA ALA A 151 -1.49 0.21 -4.98
C ALA A 151 -1.05 -0.59 -6.23
N ALA A 152 0.25 -0.76 -6.46
CA ALA A 152 0.72 -1.52 -7.61
C ALA A 152 0.19 -2.97 -7.60
N PRO A 153 -0.25 -3.48 -8.77
CA PRO A 153 -0.64 -4.86 -8.92
C PRO A 153 0.63 -5.74 -8.93
N SER A 154 1.00 -6.31 -7.78
CA SER A 154 2.26 -7.02 -7.64
C SER A 154 2.25 -8.42 -8.28
N ARG A 155 3.45 -9.02 -8.40
CA ARG A 155 3.71 -10.36 -8.98
C ARG A 155 3.05 -10.55 -10.35
N ASN A 156 3.63 -9.93 -11.39
CA ASN A 156 3.13 -9.98 -12.78
C ASN A 156 1.69 -9.47 -12.93
N ASN A 157 1.32 -8.40 -12.22
CA ASN A 157 -0.01 -7.81 -12.24
C ASN A 157 -1.15 -8.75 -11.80
N ALA A 158 -0.82 -9.81 -11.05
CA ALA A 158 -1.78 -10.81 -10.60
C ALA A 158 -2.41 -10.46 -9.24
N ARG A 159 -1.68 -9.72 -8.39
CA ARG A 159 -2.15 -9.29 -7.07
C ARG A 159 -2.61 -7.84 -7.11
N ILE A 160 -3.81 -7.63 -7.64
CA ILE A 160 -4.42 -6.29 -7.70
C ILE A 160 -4.39 -5.65 -6.31
N ASP A 161 -3.90 -4.41 -6.23
CA ASP A 161 -3.79 -3.65 -5.00
C ASP A 161 -2.94 -4.34 -3.91
N GLY A 162 -2.14 -5.34 -4.29
CA GLY A 162 -1.28 -6.06 -3.37
C GLY A 162 -0.18 -5.17 -2.80
N GLY A 163 0.29 -4.22 -3.60
CA GLY A 163 1.43 -3.36 -3.29
C GLY A 163 2.76 -4.09 -3.42
N GLU A 164 3.80 -3.29 -3.62
CA GLU A 164 5.18 -3.72 -3.75
C GLU A 164 6.15 -2.65 -3.25
N ALA A 165 7.38 -3.06 -2.98
CA ALA A 165 8.49 -2.13 -2.83
C ALA A 165 9.70 -2.63 -3.59
N TRP A 166 10.66 -1.73 -3.81
CA TRP A 166 11.90 -2.05 -4.49
C TRP A 166 13.08 -1.59 -3.65
N VAL A 167 14.06 -2.47 -3.48
CA VAL A 167 15.36 -2.15 -2.90
C VAL A 167 16.36 -1.86 -4.01
N VAL A 168 16.93 -0.66 -4.01
CA VAL A 168 18.04 -0.26 -4.88
C VAL A 168 19.27 -0.10 -4.00
N TYR A 169 20.17 -1.09 -4.06
CA TYR A 169 21.37 -1.07 -3.23
C TYR A 169 22.27 0.12 -3.54
N GLY A 170 22.81 0.72 -2.48
CA GLY A 170 23.80 1.79 -2.51
C GLY A 170 25.03 1.39 -3.31
N ARG A 171 25.71 2.39 -3.89
CA ARG A 171 26.96 2.18 -4.65
C ARG A 171 27.75 3.47 -4.77
N GLU A 172 29.08 3.36 -4.81
CA GLU A 172 30.00 4.51 -4.89
C GLU A 172 29.76 5.42 -6.11
N ASP A 173 29.27 4.86 -7.22
CA ASP A 173 28.96 5.58 -8.45
C ASP A 173 27.46 5.84 -8.63
N LEU A 174 26.66 5.94 -7.55
CA LEU A 174 25.22 6.21 -7.67
C LEU A 174 24.93 7.60 -8.28
N ARG A 175 25.76 8.61 -7.97
CA ARG A 175 25.65 9.98 -8.50
C ARG A 175 25.60 10.00 -10.02
N GLY A 176 24.64 10.73 -10.59
CA GLY A 176 24.51 10.89 -12.04
C GLY A 176 23.91 9.68 -12.76
N ARG A 177 23.43 8.68 -12.03
CA ARG A 177 22.86 7.47 -12.65
C ARG A 177 21.36 7.56 -12.84
N MET A 178 20.93 6.91 -13.92
CA MET A 178 19.55 6.48 -14.10
C MET A 178 19.45 5.01 -13.67
N VAL A 179 18.49 4.71 -12.80
CA VAL A 179 18.08 3.36 -12.42
C VAL A 179 16.68 3.15 -12.97
N ASP A 180 16.54 2.29 -13.98
CA ASP A 180 15.22 1.91 -14.52
C ASP A 180 14.84 0.54 -13.98
N LEU A 181 13.85 0.47 -13.09
CA LEU A 181 13.46 -0.77 -12.41
C LEU A 181 12.86 -1.81 -13.37
N ALA A 182 12.46 -1.41 -14.58
CA ALA A 182 12.06 -2.33 -15.64
C ALA A 182 13.24 -3.16 -16.18
N VAL A 183 14.48 -2.77 -15.88
CA VAL A 183 15.68 -3.51 -16.26
C VAL A 183 15.95 -4.59 -15.21
N PRO A 184 15.98 -5.89 -15.58
CA PRO A 184 16.24 -6.96 -14.62
C PRO A 184 17.56 -6.75 -13.86
N GLY A 185 17.47 -6.80 -12.52
CA GLY A 185 18.62 -6.60 -11.62
C GLY A 185 18.96 -5.14 -11.32
N ALA A 186 18.15 -4.17 -11.77
CA ALA A 186 18.29 -2.76 -11.35
C ALA A 186 17.89 -2.52 -9.88
N GLY A 187 17.05 -3.39 -9.33
CA GLY A 187 16.67 -3.45 -7.92
C GLY A 187 16.11 -4.83 -7.57
N VAL A 188 15.82 -5.04 -6.29
CA VAL A 188 15.16 -6.24 -5.76
C VAL A 188 13.71 -5.89 -5.43
N PRO A 189 12.71 -6.41 -6.16
CA PRO A 189 11.32 -6.21 -5.82
C PRO A 189 10.90 -7.09 -4.63
N ILE A 190 10.06 -6.52 -3.78
CA ILE A 190 9.42 -7.14 -2.62
C ILE A 190 7.92 -7.09 -2.86
N TYR A 191 7.29 -8.26 -2.99
CA TYR A 191 5.85 -8.37 -3.22
C TYR A 191 5.12 -8.78 -1.94
N ALA A 192 4.06 -8.06 -1.61
CA ALA A 192 3.15 -8.44 -0.54
C ALA A 192 2.52 -9.80 -0.82
N SER A 193 2.11 -10.50 0.25
CA SER A 193 1.69 -11.89 0.15
C SER A 193 0.41 -12.13 -0.68
N HIS A 194 -0.53 -11.18 -0.68
CA HIS A 194 -1.86 -11.35 -1.28
C HIS A 194 -2.35 -10.06 -2.00
N PRO A 195 -3.40 -10.16 -2.84
CA PRO A 195 -4.11 -8.98 -3.33
C PRO A 195 -4.63 -8.10 -2.18
N ASP A 196 -4.88 -6.83 -2.48
CA ASP A 196 -5.37 -5.80 -1.54
C ASP A 196 -4.52 -5.64 -0.26
N SER A 197 -3.33 -6.22 -0.15
CA SER A 197 -2.52 -6.12 1.08
C SER A 197 -1.92 -4.74 1.32
N LYS A 198 -1.89 -3.88 0.29
CA LYS A 198 -1.32 -2.53 0.33
C LYS A 198 0.13 -2.50 0.81
N GLY A 199 0.93 -3.49 0.41
CA GLY A 199 2.29 -3.64 0.90
C GLY A 199 3.22 -2.52 0.44
N GLY A 200 4.12 -2.11 1.34
CA GLY A 200 5.05 -1.01 1.07
C GLY A 200 4.44 0.38 1.31
N ASP A 201 3.26 0.46 1.92
CA ASP A 201 2.60 1.73 2.29
C ASP A 201 3.35 2.50 3.37
N THR A 202 3.80 1.80 4.42
CA THR A 202 4.70 2.38 5.43
C THR A 202 5.92 1.49 5.57
N MET A 203 7.10 2.10 5.51
CA MET A 203 8.38 1.40 5.63
C MET A 203 9.38 2.18 6.48
N LEU A 204 10.17 1.44 7.26
CA LEU A 204 11.28 1.99 8.04
C LEU A 204 12.48 1.05 7.95
N VAL A 205 13.70 1.60 8.04
CA VAL A 205 14.93 0.80 8.17
C VAL A 205 15.52 1.04 9.55
N VAL A 206 15.63 -0.02 10.36
CA VAL A 206 16.16 0.01 11.72
C VAL A 206 16.87 -1.31 12.02
N ASP A 207 18.01 -1.27 12.70
CA ASP A 207 18.72 -2.46 13.19
C ASP A 207 17.98 -3.05 14.41
N MET A 208 16.99 -3.91 14.17
CA MET A 208 16.08 -4.44 15.17
C MET A 208 16.73 -5.51 16.03
N ASP A 209 17.67 -6.28 15.47
CA ASP A 209 18.38 -7.34 16.20
C ASP A 209 19.79 -6.98 16.66
N GLN A 210 20.23 -5.75 16.41
CA GLN A 210 21.52 -5.18 16.81
C GLN A 210 22.73 -5.91 16.21
N ASP A 211 22.60 -6.35 14.96
CA ASP A 211 23.69 -6.99 14.23
C ASP A 211 24.58 -6.00 13.47
N GLY A 212 24.18 -4.72 13.44
CA GLY A 212 24.86 -3.62 12.77
C GLY A 212 24.42 -3.41 11.32
N ILE A 213 23.43 -4.16 10.83
CA ILE A 213 22.81 -4.01 9.52
C ILE A 213 21.36 -3.55 9.74
N GLY A 214 20.85 -2.66 8.89
CA GLY A 214 19.46 -2.23 8.95
C GLY A 214 18.50 -3.34 8.55
N ASP A 215 17.37 -3.42 9.23
CA ASP A 215 16.24 -4.29 8.90
C ASP A 215 15.07 -3.48 8.36
N LEU A 216 14.40 -4.00 7.35
CA LEU A 216 13.25 -3.36 6.73
C LEU A 216 11.96 -3.76 7.45
N LEU A 217 11.32 -2.79 8.10
CA LEU A 217 9.93 -2.89 8.55
C LEU A 217 9.03 -2.62 7.34
N TYR A 218 8.26 -3.62 6.93
CA TYR A 218 7.41 -3.60 5.74
C TYR A 218 5.93 -3.72 6.14
N GLY A 219 5.21 -2.59 6.12
CA GLY A 219 3.80 -2.52 6.44
C GLY A 219 2.90 -3.06 5.33
N THR A 220 1.90 -3.86 5.70
CA THR A 220 0.84 -4.37 4.82
C THR A 220 -0.52 -4.16 5.50
N PRO A 221 -1.03 -2.92 5.54
CA PRO A 221 -2.13 -2.57 6.44
C PRO A 221 -3.45 -3.25 6.14
N ASN A 222 -3.67 -3.67 4.90
CA ASN A 222 -4.88 -4.38 4.53
C ASN A 222 -4.67 -5.90 4.46
N ALA A 223 -3.50 -6.41 4.82
CA ALA A 223 -3.27 -7.85 4.81
C ALA A 223 -4.16 -8.57 5.85
N ASP A 224 -4.66 -9.73 5.45
CA ASP A 224 -5.36 -10.66 6.34
C ASP A 224 -4.35 -11.31 7.30
N ALA A 225 -4.50 -11.02 8.60
CA ALA A 225 -3.63 -11.59 9.60
C ALA A 225 -4.08 -13.02 9.92
N VAL A 226 -3.27 -14.01 9.54
CA VAL A 226 -3.53 -15.43 9.85
C VAL A 226 -2.69 -15.87 11.04
N ASP A 227 -3.34 -16.23 12.14
CA ASP A 227 -2.65 -16.68 13.35
C ASP A 227 -2.16 -18.14 13.25
N GLN A 228 -1.43 -18.61 14.26
CA GLN A 228 -0.92 -20.00 14.32
C GLN A 228 -2.04 -21.06 14.35
N ALA A 229 -3.25 -20.68 14.77
CA ALA A 229 -4.42 -21.55 14.74
C ALA A 229 -5.13 -21.55 13.37
N ARG A 230 -4.61 -20.78 12.40
CA ARG A 230 -5.18 -20.53 11.07
C ARG A 230 -6.52 -19.80 11.10
N TYR A 231 -6.75 -19.00 12.14
CA TYR A 231 -7.81 -18.03 12.12
C TYR A 231 -7.34 -16.79 11.36
N ALA A 232 -8.05 -16.47 10.27
CA ALA A 232 -7.82 -15.27 9.50
C ALA A 232 -8.63 -14.12 10.10
N ARG A 233 -7.96 -12.99 10.35
CA ARG A 233 -8.58 -11.71 10.68
C ARG A 233 -8.49 -10.82 9.45
N PRO A 234 -9.59 -10.67 8.70
CA PRO A 234 -9.57 -9.90 7.46
C PRO A 234 -9.13 -8.46 7.71
N ASN A 235 -8.25 -7.91 6.86
CA ASN A 235 -7.77 -6.51 6.93
C ASN A 235 -7.31 -6.05 8.32
N ALA A 236 -6.83 -6.96 9.16
CA ALA A 236 -6.28 -6.60 10.47
C ALA A 236 -4.94 -5.87 10.33
N GLY A 237 -4.25 -6.09 9.21
CA GLY A 237 -2.92 -5.56 8.92
C GLY A 237 -1.82 -6.48 9.44
N VAL A 238 -0.71 -6.51 8.72
CA VAL A 238 0.48 -7.27 9.09
C VAL A 238 1.71 -6.37 8.92
N LEU A 239 2.59 -6.38 9.92
CA LEU A 239 3.95 -5.87 9.78
C LEU A 239 4.86 -7.06 9.56
N VAL A 240 5.66 -6.99 8.49
CA VAL A 240 6.75 -7.95 8.24
C VAL A 240 8.06 -7.27 8.56
N ILE A 241 8.88 -7.86 9.41
CA ILE A 241 10.26 -7.44 9.64
C ILE A 241 11.14 -8.29 8.74
N ILE A 242 11.77 -7.66 7.75
CA ILE A 242 12.67 -8.29 6.79
C ILE A 242 14.08 -7.93 7.20
N TYR A 243 14.80 -8.90 7.73
CA TYR A 243 16.10 -8.60 8.31
C TYR A 243 17.18 -8.45 7.24
N GLY A 244 18.01 -7.42 7.42
CA GLY A 244 19.18 -7.15 6.61
C GLY A 244 20.18 -8.31 6.71
N ALA A 245 21.04 -8.41 5.70
CA ALA A 245 22.06 -9.45 5.67
C ALA A 245 23.28 -9.01 4.88
N ALA A 246 24.46 -9.37 5.39
CA ALA A 246 25.73 -9.09 4.73
C ALA A 246 25.73 -9.62 3.27
N GLY A 247 25.92 -8.73 2.30
CA GLY A 247 25.89 -9.07 0.87
C GLY A 247 24.51 -9.03 0.21
N GLY A 248 23.49 -8.57 0.94
CA GLY A 248 22.14 -8.29 0.45
C GLY A 248 21.10 -9.30 0.91
N LEU A 249 19.83 -8.89 0.81
CA LEU A 249 18.68 -9.73 1.08
C LEU A 249 18.66 -10.96 0.14
N PRO A 250 18.48 -12.19 0.67
CA PRO A 250 18.28 -13.37 -0.14
C PRO A 250 17.09 -13.24 -1.08
N THR A 251 17.22 -13.76 -2.30
CA THR A 251 16.18 -13.71 -3.33
C THR A 251 15.99 -15.07 -4.00
N THR A 252 14.78 -15.32 -4.49
CA THR A 252 14.51 -16.44 -5.41
C THR A 252 14.27 -15.85 -6.79
N GLU A 253 15.10 -16.21 -7.77
CA GLU A 253 15.02 -15.65 -9.14
C GLU A 253 15.09 -14.11 -9.19
N GLY A 254 15.78 -13.49 -8.22
CA GLY A 254 15.95 -12.04 -8.14
C GLY A 254 14.80 -11.28 -7.47
N ILE A 255 13.80 -11.98 -6.91
CA ILE A 255 12.66 -11.37 -6.21
C ILE A 255 12.53 -11.86 -4.77
N ILE A 256 11.82 -11.08 -3.95
CA ILE A 256 11.30 -11.48 -2.64
C ILE A 256 9.77 -11.50 -2.75
N ASP A 257 9.18 -12.68 -2.60
CA ASP A 257 7.72 -12.82 -2.55
C ASP A 257 7.30 -13.26 -1.16
N LEU A 258 6.60 -12.40 -0.41
CA LEU A 258 6.22 -12.68 0.97
C LEU A 258 5.16 -13.78 1.12
N LEU A 259 4.55 -14.26 0.03
CA LEU A 259 3.72 -15.47 0.04
C LEU A 259 4.57 -16.74 0.09
N GLU A 260 5.70 -16.73 -0.61
CA GLU A 260 6.63 -17.86 -0.77
C GLU A 260 8.07 -17.34 -0.61
N PRO A 261 8.46 -16.89 0.60
CA PRO A 261 9.72 -16.19 0.79
C PRO A 261 10.92 -17.10 0.50
N PRO A 262 12.06 -16.53 0.05
CA PRO A 262 13.31 -17.28 -0.06
C PRO A 262 13.64 -18.00 1.24
N ALA A 263 14.11 -19.25 1.15
CA ALA A 263 14.24 -20.14 2.31
C ALA A 263 15.24 -19.67 3.37
N ASP A 264 16.18 -18.82 2.97
CA ASP A 264 17.23 -18.21 3.78
C ASP A 264 16.94 -16.74 4.14
N LEU A 265 15.83 -16.16 3.66
CA LEU A 265 15.39 -14.83 4.09
C LEU A 265 14.90 -14.91 5.54
N ARG A 266 15.49 -14.10 6.42
CA ARG A 266 15.10 -14.02 7.83
C ARG A 266 13.94 -13.04 7.96
N LEU A 267 12.85 -13.50 8.58
CA LEU A 267 11.60 -12.76 8.72
C LEU A 267 11.02 -12.91 10.12
N ASP A 268 10.43 -11.84 10.64
CA ASP A 268 9.46 -11.89 11.74
C ASP A 268 8.16 -11.20 11.34
N TYR A 269 7.08 -11.52 12.06
CA TYR A 269 5.75 -11.00 11.78
C TYR A 269 5.10 -10.46 13.04
N TRP A 270 4.48 -9.30 12.93
CA TRP A 270 3.47 -8.84 13.87
C TRP A 270 2.11 -8.80 13.18
N LEU A 271 1.11 -9.34 13.87
CA LEU A 271 -0.22 -9.55 13.32
C LEU A 271 -1.21 -8.61 14.02
N GLY A 272 -1.97 -7.85 13.24
CA GLY A 272 -3.02 -6.94 13.71
C GLY A 272 -4.00 -7.61 14.67
N ALA A 273 -4.52 -6.86 15.64
CA ALA A 273 -5.28 -7.41 16.75
C ALA A 273 -6.66 -7.90 16.34
N ASP A 274 -7.50 -7.02 15.78
CA ASP A 274 -8.84 -7.35 15.32
C ASP A 274 -9.00 -7.14 13.81
N GLN A 275 -10.02 -7.78 13.25
CA GLN A 275 -10.38 -7.64 11.85
C GLN A 275 -10.70 -6.19 11.51
N TYR A 276 -10.28 -5.74 10.32
CA TYR A 276 -10.52 -4.40 9.77
C TYR A 276 -9.85 -3.24 10.51
N ASP A 277 -9.03 -3.51 11.52
CA ASP A 277 -8.30 -2.48 12.27
C ASP A 277 -7.21 -1.79 11.44
N MET A 278 -6.78 -2.38 10.32
CA MET A 278 -5.78 -1.82 9.41
C MET A 278 -4.49 -1.40 10.11
N SER A 279 -3.85 -2.35 10.78
CA SER A 279 -2.63 -2.08 11.53
C SER A 279 -1.40 -1.96 10.65
N ALA A 280 -0.36 -1.27 11.11
CA ALA A 280 0.87 -1.00 10.32
C ALA A 280 0.66 -0.08 9.10
N TYR A 281 -0.35 0.79 9.16
CA TYR A 281 -0.56 1.93 8.25
C TYR A 281 0.26 3.16 8.67
N GLY A 282 0.74 3.17 9.91
CA GLY A 282 1.62 4.20 10.44
C GLY A 282 2.34 3.68 11.67
N MET A 283 3.63 3.98 11.76
CA MET A 283 4.44 3.52 12.88
C MET A 283 5.58 4.49 13.19
N ALA A 284 6.09 4.40 14.42
CA ALA A 284 7.28 5.06 14.90
C ALA A 284 8.17 4.02 15.59
N VAL A 285 9.48 4.21 15.50
CA VAL A 285 10.47 3.34 16.13
C VAL A 285 11.36 4.15 17.06
N GLY A 286 11.75 3.56 18.17
CA GLY A 286 12.59 4.17 19.20
C GLY A 286 12.72 3.27 20.42
N ASP A 287 13.81 3.38 21.17
CA ASP A 287 13.90 2.83 22.54
C ASP A 287 12.93 3.59 23.49
N ILE A 288 11.69 3.11 23.57
CA ILE A 288 10.58 3.78 24.27
C ILE A 288 10.65 3.48 25.77
N ASP A 289 11.11 2.29 26.16
CA ASP A 289 11.19 1.87 27.56
C ASP A 289 12.58 2.02 28.20
N GLY A 290 13.60 2.39 27.42
CA GLY A 290 14.95 2.71 27.87
C GLY A 290 15.82 1.46 28.12
N ASP A 291 15.48 0.34 27.51
CA ASP A 291 16.17 -0.94 27.71
C ASP A 291 17.30 -1.20 26.69
N GLY A 292 17.48 -0.26 25.76
CA GLY A 292 18.51 -0.25 24.74
C GLY A 292 18.16 -1.02 23.48
N PHE A 293 16.93 -1.48 23.30
CA PHE A 293 16.42 -2.07 22.05
C PHE A 293 15.41 -1.12 21.40
N GLU A 294 15.37 -1.11 20.06
CA GLU A 294 14.43 -0.27 19.32
C GLU A 294 13.02 -0.87 19.39
N ASP A 295 12.08 -0.17 20.02
CA ASP A 295 10.68 -0.58 20.12
C ASP A 295 9.86 -0.07 18.95
N ILE A 296 8.80 -0.79 18.59
CA ILE A 296 7.89 -0.40 17.51
C ILE A 296 6.57 0.06 18.11
N ALA A 297 6.21 1.32 17.86
CA ALA A 297 4.87 1.85 18.12
C ALA A 297 4.09 1.96 16.81
N LEU A 298 3.09 1.11 16.61
CA LEU A 298 2.29 1.06 15.39
C LEU A 298 0.80 1.18 15.69
N ASN A 299 0.05 1.65 14.70
CA ASN A 299 -1.40 1.80 14.82
C ASN A 299 -2.16 0.50 14.54
N GLY A 300 -3.39 0.45 15.04
CA GLY A 300 -4.56 -0.14 14.38
C GLY A 300 -5.55 1.00 14.13
N MET A 301 -5.55 1.57 12.91
CA MET A 301 -6.24 2.84 12.63
C MET A 301 -7.72 2.80 12.96
N ASN A 302 -8.37 1.68 12.68
CA ASN A 302 -9.81 1.51 12.86
C ASN A 302 -10.16 0.73 14.12
N GLY A 303 -9.20 0.53 15.03
CA GLY A 303 -9.45 -0.21 16.27
C GLY A 303 -10.61 0.38 17.08
N ASP A 304 -11.45 -0.49 17.63
CA ASP A 304 -12.70 -0.10 18.31
C ASP A 304 -12.52 0.24 19.81
N GLY A 305 -11.26 0.36 20.24
CA GLY A 305 -10.87 0.75 21.58
C GLY A 305 -11.36 -0.21 22.67
N PRO A 306 -11.48 0.26 23.93
CA PRO A 306 -11.73 -0.62 25.06
C PRO A 306 -13.00 -1.47 24.94
N GLY A 307 -12.82 -2.79 24.79
CA GLY A 307 -13.90 -3.77 24.69
C GLY A 307 -14.66 -3.73 23.37
N ASN A 308 -14.04 -3.19 22.32
CA ASN A 308 -14.57 -3.08 20.94
C ASN A 308 -15.93 -2.37 20.89
N GLY A 309 -16.06 -1.30 21.69
CA GLY A 309 -17.31 -0.58 21.88
C GLY A 309 -17.29 0.87 21.39
N ARG A 310 -16.17 1.32 20.80
CA ARG A 310 -15.98 2.67 20.29
C ARG A 310 -15.51 2.59 18.83
N THR A 311 -16.47 2.45 17.93
CA THR A 311 -16.22 2.34 16.49
C THR A 311 -15.16 3.32 16.01
N ASP A 312 -14.11 2.79 15.38
CA ASP A 312 -12.99 3.55 14.78
C ASP A 312 -12.30 4.54 15.75
N ALA A 313 -12.20 4.20 17.04
CA ALA A 313 -11.49 5.03 18.01
C ALA A 313 -9.98 5.10 17.75
N GLY A 314 -9.46 4.12 17.02
CA GLY A 314 -8.05 3.90 16.78
C GLY A 314 -7.31 3.37 17.99
N GLU A 315 -6.25 2.62 17.74
CA GLU A 315 -5.42 2.01 18.76
C GLU A 315 -3.94 2.15 18.40
N ILE A 316 -3.08 2.19 19.43
CA ILE A 316 -1.62 2.17 19.28
C ILE A 316 -1.08 1.01 20.11
N TYR A 317 -0.31 0.16 19.44
CA TYR A 317 0.38 -0.97 20.03
C TYR A 317 1.87 -0.63 20.12
N ILE A 318 2.46 -0.81 21.30
CA ILE A 318 3.90 -0.67 21.50
C ILE A 318 4.47 -2.07 21.73
N VAL A 319 5.36 -2.50 20.84
CA VAL A 319 5.99 -3.81 20.84
C VAL A 319 7.46 -3.63 21.19
N SER A 320 7.90 -4.30 22.25
CA SER A 320 9.29 -4.18 22.70
C SER A 320 10.26 -4.80 21.69
N GLY A 321 11.31 -4.06 21.32
CA GLY A 321 12.36 -4.51 20.41
C GLY A 321 13.09 -5.76 20.89
N ARG A 322 13.21 -5.91 22.21
CA ARG A 322 13.79 -7.10 22.85
C ARG A 322 13.12 -8.41 22.40
N HIS A 323 11.84 -8.35 21.99
CA HIS A 323 11.13 -9.52 21.45
C HIS A 323 11.82 -10.11 20.22
N PHE A 324 12.38 -9.26 19.37
CA PHE A 324 12.91 -9.59 18.06
C PHE A 324 14.39 -10.02 18.10
N ARG A 325 15.13 -9.73 19.19
CA ARG A 325 16.55 -10.08 19.33
C ARG A 325 16.85 -11.58 19.32
N ASP A 326 16.05 -12.38 20.01
CA ASP A 326 16.38 -13.78 20.29
C ASP A 326 15.68 -14.73 19.29
N HIS A 327 16.24 -14.89 18.08
CA HIS A 327 15.76 -15.77 16.98
C HIS A 327 15.80 -17.29 17.27
N THR A 328 15.56 -17.70 18.51
CA THR A 328 15.59 -19.12 18.89
C THR A 328 14.33 -19.89 18.50
N GLN A 329 13.34 -19.25 17.91
CA GLN A 329 12.25 -19.96 17.24
C GLN A 329 12.71 -20.34 15.83
N GLN A 330 13.52 -21.41 15.73
CA GLN A 330 13.45 -22.23 14.53
C GLN A 330 11.99 -22.63 14.38
N VAL A 331 11.26 -22.00 13.46
CA VAL A 331 10.11 -22.66 12.87
C VAL A 331 10.71 -23.86 12.17
N THR A 332 10.77 -25.00 12.86
CA THR A 332 10.92 -26.25 12.17
C THR A 332 9.75 -26.27 11.20
N ALA A 333 10.03 -26.05 9.92
CA ALA A 333 9.16 -26.44 8.84
C ALA A 333 9.05 -27.97 8.92
N ALA A 334 8.32 -28.47 9.92
CA ALA A 334 7.67 -29.73 9.80
C ALA A 334 6.76 -29.54 8.59
N PRO A 335 6.91 -30.35 7.52
CA PRO A 335 5.95 -30.29 6.43
C PRO A 335 4.58 -30.44 7.07
N LEU A 336 3.73 -29.42 6.88
CA LEU A 336 2.38 -29.43 7.40
C LEU A 336 1.78 -30.78 6.96
N PRO A 337 1.27 -31.62 7.88
CA PRO A 337 0.45 -32.73 7.44
C PRO A 337 -0.65 -32.12 6.58
N LEU A 338 -0.73 -32.53 5.32
CA LEU A 338 -1.86 -32.27 4.45
C LEU A 338 -3.10 -32.74 5.22
N ILE A 339 -3.82 -31.81 5.84
CA ILE A 339 -5.11 -32.11 6.41
C ILE A 339 -6.02 -32.22 5.18
N PRO A 340 -6.61 -33.40 4.89
CA PRO A 340 -7.61 -33.49 3.84
C PRO A 340 -8.74 -32.50 4.16
N PRO A 341 -9.42 -31.92 3.15
CA PRO A 341 -10.46 -30.93 3.36
C PRO A 341 -11.43 -31.39 4.45
N PRO A 342 -11.93 -30.47 5.30
CA PRO A 342 -12.67 -30.84 6.50
C PRO A 342 -13.80 -31.80 6.15
N GLN A 343 -13.72 -33.03 6.68
CA GLN A 343 -14.87 -33.91 6.68
C GLN A 343 -15.87 -33.30 7.67
N VAL A 344 -16.92 -32.71 7.11
CA VAL A 344 -18.06 -32.19 7.86
C VAL A 344 -18.64 -33.34 8.68
N THR A 345 -18.28 -33.38 9.96
CA THR A 345 -18.93 -34.20 10.97
C THR A 345 -19.80 -33.26 11.77
N ALA A 346 -21.09 -33.29 11.46
CA ALA A 346 -22.11 -32.52 12.15
C ALA A 346 -22.08 -32.84 13.65
N THR A 347 -21.75 -31.85 14.49
CA THR A 347 -22.12 -31.87 15.90
C THR A 347 -22.56 -30.49 16.39
N THR A 348 -23.88 -30.42 16.59
CA THR A 348 -24.65 -29.68 17.61
C THR A 348 -24.27 -28.23 17.93
N SER A 349 -25.20 -27.36 17.54
CA SER A 349 -25.26 -25.92 17.77
C SER A 349 -25.37 -25.51 19.24
N ALA A 350 -24.66 -24.43 19.57
CA ALA A 350 -25.12 -23.42 20.52
C ALA A 350 -25.75 -22.27 19.71
N SER A 351 -26.83 -21.69 20.24
CA SER A 351 -27.81 -20.89 19.50
C SER A 351 -27.30 -19.57 18.92
N PRO A 352 -27.68 -19.21 17.68
CA PRO A 352 -27.45 -17.89 17.10
C PRO A 352 -28.60 -16.89 17.39
N THR A 353 -28.23 -15.61 17.38
CA THR A 353 -29.06 -14.40 17.32
C THR A 353 -29.93 -14.41 16.04
N PRO A 354 -31.08 -13.71 15.98
CA PRO A 354 -32.23 -14.19 15.21
C PRO A 354 -32.10 -13.94 13.71
N LEU A 355 -32.27 -15.02 12.96
CA LEU A 355 -32.49 -15.09 11.51
C LEU A 355 -33.82 -14.39 11.14
N VAL A 356 -33.77 -13.49 10.16
CA VAL A 356 -34.99 -12.97 9.52
C VAL A 356 -35.36 -13.90 8.37
N ASN A 357 -36.42 -14.68 8.55
CA ASN A 357 -36.86 -15.69 7.59
C ASN A 357 -37.78 -15.06 6.54
N LEU A 358 -37.27 -14.88 5.33
CA LEU A 358 -38.07 -14.62 4.14
C LEU A 358 -37.94 -15.82 3.18
N SER A 359 -38.95 -16.68 3.20
CA SER A 359 -39.20 -17.72 2.19
C SER A 359 -38.12 -18.80 1.98
N GLY A 360 -37.71 -19.48 3.07
CA GLY A 360 -37.17 -20.84 2.99
C GLY A 360 -35.77 -21.01 2.36
N ILE A 361 -35.07 -19.91 2.10
CA ILE A 361 -33.64 -19.89 1.77
C ILE A 361 -32.95 -19.23 2.95
N GLU A 362 -31.97 -19.91 3.55
CA GLU A 362 -31.13 -19.32 4.59
C GLU A 362 -30.22 -18.28 3.94
N VAL A 363 -30.24 -17.07 4.50
CA VAL A 363 -29.49 -15.90 4.03
C VAL A 363 -28.47 -15.55 5.11
N ASP A 364 -27.22 -15.33 4.69
CA ASP A 364 -26.12 -14.94 5.56
C ASP A 364 -25.64 -13.54 5.16
N LEU A 365 -25.88 -12.54 6.00
CA LEU A 365 -25.55 -11.15 5.69
C LEU A 365 -24.04 -10.88 5.67
N ASP A 366 -23.24 -11.61 6.45
CA ASP A 366 -21.78 -11.46 6.47
C ASP A 366 -21.15 -12.07 5.21
N LEU A 367 -21.66 -13.23 4.78
CA LEU A 367 -21.32 -13.80 3.48
C LEU A 367 -21.77 -12.87 2.34
N GLY A 368 -22.96 -12.30 2.46
CA GLY A 368 -23.50 -11.33 1.52
C GLY A 368 -22.63 -10.09 1.34
N ARG A 369 -22.16 -9.50 2.44
CA ARG A 369 -21.21 -8.38 2.44
C ARG A 369 -19.90 -8.73 1.74
N THR A 370 -19.33 -9.88 2.08
CA THR A 370 -18.07 -10.35 1.52
C THR A 370 -18.16 -10.49 0.00
N LEU A 371 -19.17 -11.23 -0.48
CA LEU A 371 -19.36 -11.46 -1.90
C LEU A 371 -19.77 -10.20 -2.67
N TYR A 372 -20.50 -9.26 -2.03
CA TYR A 372 -20.79 -7.94 -2.60
C TYR A 372 -19.51 -7.14 -2.86
N ASN A 373 -18.58 -7.12 -1.90
CA ASN A 373 -17.32 -6.41 -2.03
C ASN A 373 -16.47 -6.97 -3.18
N GLU A 374 -16.44 -8.30 -3.32
CA GLU A 374 -15.68 -8.96 -4.40
C GLU A 374 -16.26 -8.72 -5.80
N SER A 375 -17.59 -8.58 -5.92
CA SER A 375 -18.28 -8.79 -7.21
C SER A 375 -19.10 -7.59 -7.67
N CYS A 376 -19.45 -6.67 -6.77
CA CYS A 376 -20.40 -5.59 -7.04
C CYS A 376 -19.84 -4.21 -6.67
N ALA A 377 -19.05 -4.10 -5.59
CA ALA A 377 -18.54 -2.83 -5.10
C ALA A 377 -17.63 -2.09 -6.10
N GLY A 378 -16.87 -2.82 -6.94
CA GLY A 378 -16.00 -2.20 -7.95
C GLY A 378 -16.74 -1.33 -8.98
N CYS A 379 -18.06 -1.49 -9.14
CA CYS A 379 -18.89 -0.60 -9.95
C CYS A 379 -19.85 0.24 -9.10
N HIS A 380 -20.38 -0.34 -8.03
CA HIS A 380 -21.46 0.24 -7.24
C HIS A 380 -21.00 0.98 -5.98
N GLY A 381 -19.70 1.01 -5.68
CA GLY A 381 -19.16 1.55 -4.44
C GLY A 381 -19.27 0.56 -3.28
N LEU A 382 -18.41 0.69 -2.27
CA LEU A 382 -18.37 -0.24 -1.12
C LEU A 382 -19.65 -0.16 -0.27
N ASN A 383 -20.30 1.00 -0.25
CA ASN A 383 -21.55 1.23 0.46
C ASN A 383 -22.76 1.31 -0.48
N GLY A 384 -22.58 1.11 -1.79
CA GLY A 384 -23.65 1.23 -2.77
C GLY A 384 -23.91 2.66 -3.25
N GLU A 385 -22.98 3.58 -3.02
CA GLU A 385 -23.05 5.00 -3.40
C GLU A 385 -22.97 5.26 -4.92
N GLY A 386 -22.49 4.26 -5.69
CA GLY A 386 -22.28 4.34 -7.12
C GLY A 386 -21.03 5.12 -7.51
N LEU A 387 -20.34 4.67 -8.56
CA LEU A 387 -19.15 5.33 -9.09
C LEU A 387 -19.47 6.08 -10.38
N HIS A 388 -19.15 7.38 -10.41
CA HIS A 388 -19.48 8.25 -11.54
C HIS A 388 -18.93 7.70 -12.87
N GLY A 389 -19.84 7.45 -13.83
CA GLY A 389 -19.47 6.93 -15.15
C GLY A 389 -19.13 5.44 -15.22
N ILE A 390 -19.24 4.71 -14.10
CA ILE A 390 -18.93 3.27 -14.00
C ILE A 390 -20.19 2.47 -13.62
N GLY A 391 -20.72 2.63 -12.40
CA GLY A 391 -21.90 1.90 -11.90
C GLY A 391 -22.89 2.81 -11.17
N VAL A 392 -24.17 2.42 -11.16
CA VAL A 392 -25.25 3.25 -10.60
C VAL A 392 -25.24 3.16 -9.08
N MET A 393 -25.71 4.21 -8.42
CA MET A 393 -26.02 4.18 -6.99
C MET A 393 -27.09 3.12 -6.70
N LEU A 394 -26.81 2.28 -5.71
CA LEU A 394 -27.69 1.24 -5.18
C LEU A 394 -28.48 1.71 -3.96
N ILE A 395 -27.88 2.56 -3.12
CA ILE A 395 -28.58 3.21 -2.01
C ILE A 395 -29.80 3.95 -2.57
N GLY A 396 -30.98 3.75 -1.96
CA GLY A 396 -32.24 4.35 -2.42
C GLY A 396 -32.74 3.88 -3.79
N SER A 397 -32.17 2.81 -4.36
CA SER A 397 -32.60 2.26 -5.65
C SER A 397 -33.98 1.61 -5.57
N GLU A 398 -34.86 1.99 -6.50
CA GLU A 398 -36.19 1.38 -6.66
C GLU A 398 -36.14 -0.14 -6.92
N TYR A 399 -35.00 -0.66 -7.41
CA TYR A 399 -34.81 -2.08 -7.65
C TYR A 399 -34.53 -2.86 -6.37
N LEU A 400 -33.83 -2.28 -5.40
CA LEU A 400 -33.60 -2.96 -4.11
C LEU A 400 -34.83 -2.92 -3.20
N ALA A 401 -35.82 -2.08 -3.52
CA ALA A 401 -37.14 -2.09 -2.87
C ALA A 401 -38.07 -3.23 -3.34
N LEU A 402 -37.69 -3.99 -4.38
CA LEU A 402 -38.46 -5.13 -4.88
C LEU A 402 -38.27 -6.38 -4.02
N PRO A 403 -39.20 -7.37 -4.08
CA PRO A 403 -38.99 -8.67 -3.45
C PRO A 403 -37.71 -9.35 -3.95
N LEU A 404 -36.94 -9.96 -3.05
CA LEU A 404 -35.64 -10.59 -3.35
C LEU A 404 -35.64 -11.53 -4.58
N PRO A 405 -36.67 -12.37 -4.84
CA PRO A 405 -36.70 -13.19 -6.06
C PRO A 405 -36.71 -12.37 -7.37
N ASP A 406 -37.36 -11.21 -7.36
CA ASP A 406 -37.44 -10.32 -8.53
C ASP A 406 -36.09 -9.61 -8.75
N VAL A 407 -35.43 -9.20 -7.65
CA VAL A 407 -34.07 -8.64 -7.68
C VAL A 407 -33.07 -9.68 -8.17
N LEU A 408 -33.18 -10.93 -7.67
CA LEU A 408 -32.33 -12.05 -8.08
C LEU A 408 -32.46 -12.34 -9.57
N ALA A 409 -33.68 -12.43 -10.09
CA ALA A 409 -33.92 -12.66 -11.52
C ALA A 409 -33.26 -11.57 -12.38
N PHE A 410 -33.38 -10.30 -11.96
CA PHE A 410 -32.73 -9.18 -12.64
C PHE A 410 -31.20 -9.28 -12.60
N VAL A 411 -30.60 -9.46 -11.43
CA VAL A 411 -29.14 -9.48 -11.28
C VAL A 411 -28.52 -10.71 -11.97
N ARG A 412 -29.20 -11.87 -11.93
CA ARG A 412 -28.79 -13.06 -12.69
C ARG A 412 -28.75 -12.84 -14.19
N GLN A 413 -29.65 -12.03 -14.73
CA GLN A 413 -29.69 -11.73 -16.15
C GLN A 413 -28.69 -10.65 -16.56
N GLY A 414 -28.43 -9.67 -15.68
CA GLY A 414 -27.67 -8.49 -16.05
C GLY A 414 -28.45 -7.56 -16.98
N ARG A 415 -27.76 -6.61 -17.60
CA ARG A 415 -28.32 -5.69 -18.59
C ARG A 415 -27.27 -5.32 -19.62
N THR A 416 -27.58 -5.42 -20.91
CA THR A 416 -26.66 -4.99 -21.97
C THR A 416 -26.57 -3.47 -22.06
N ALA A 417 -25.49 -2.96 -22.65
CA ALA A 417 -25.23 -1.53 -22.80
C ALA A 417 -26.32 -0.80 -23.63
N ASP A 418 -26.92 -1.49 -24.60
CA ASP A 418 -27.94 -1.00 -25.51
C ASP A 418 -29.38 -1.23 -25.03
N HIS A 419 -29.56 -1.81 -23.83
CA HIS A 419 -30.87 -2.04 -23.26
C HIS A 419 -31.61 -0.70 -23.03
N PRO A 420 -32.91 -0.57 -23.34
CA PRO A 420 -33.65 0.69 -23.23
C PRO A 420 -33.66 1.30 -21.82
N ASP A 421 -33.57 0.45 -20.79
CA ASP A 421 -33.48 0.88 -19.38
C ASP A 421 -32.03 1.06 -18.87
N SER A 422 -31.02 1.02 -19.75
CA SER A 422 -29.64 1.33 -19.38
C SER A 422 -29.49 2.83 -19.19
N ARG A 423 -29.17 3.26 -17.96
CA ARG A 423 -29.01 4.68 -17.62
C ARG A 423 -27.65 5.26 -18.01
N MET A 424 -26.65 4.40 -18.24
CA MET A 424 -25.26 4.81 -18.44
C MET A 424 -24.60 4.26 -19.70
N GLY A 425 -25.35 3.59 -20.57
CA GLY A 425 -24.81 3.04 -21.83
C GLY A 425 -23.69 2.01 -21.63
N ARG A 426 -23.60 1.43 -20.43
CA ARG A 426 -22.67 0.35 -20.06
C ARG A 426 -23.45 -0.91 -19.70
N ALA A 427 -22.83 -2.06 -19.93
CA ALA A 427 -23.42 -3.34 -19.58
C ALA A 427 -23.25 -3.61 -18.07
N MET A 428 -24.33 -4.02 -17.41
CA MET A 428 -24.28 -4.67 -16.11
C MET A 428 -24.12 -6.18 -16.35
N PRO A 429 -22.98 -6.80 -16.02
CA PRO A 429 -22.78 -8.22 -16.27
C PRO A 429 -23.75 -9.07 -15.43
N ALA A 430 -24.17 -10.19 -15.99
CA ALA A 430 -24.96 -11.20 -15.29
C ALA A 430 -24.23 -11.65 -14.02
N SER A 431 -24.93 -11.67 -12.88
CA SER A 431 -24.39 -12.03 -11.55
C SER A 431 -23.11 -11.25 -11.18
N GLY A 432 -22.97 -9.99 -11.59
CA GLY A 432 -21.76 -9.20 -11.32
C GLY A 432 -20.50 -9.75 -12.01
N GLY A 433 -20.65 -10.57 -13.05
CA GLY A 433 -19.53 -11.26 -13.71
C GLY A 433 -19.16 -12.60 -13.07
N ARG A 434 -19.91 -13.05 -12.06
CA ARG A 434 -19.70 -14.30 -11.32
C ARG A 434 -20.86 -15.30 -11.54
N PRO A 435 -21.03 -15.86 -12.74
CA PRO A 435 -22.14 -16.77 -13.06
C PRO A 435 -22.14 -18.06 -12.23
N GLU A 436 -21.03 -18.39 -11.59
CA GLU A 436 -20.83 -19.57 -10.75
C GLU A 436 -21.41 -19.47 -9.35
N LEU A 437 -21.73 -18.26 -8.85
CA LEU A 437 -22.37 -18.09 -7.54
C LEU A 437 -23.71 -18.83 -7.51
N SER A 438 -24.04 -19.47 -6.40
CA SER A 438 -25.33 -20.12 -6.17
C SER A 438 -26.44 -19.11 -5.88
N ASP A 439 -27.71 -19.53 -5.98
CA ASP A 439 -28.84 -18.63 -5.67
C ASP A 439 -28.87 -18.24 -4.18
N ALA A 440 -28.37 -19.09 -3.28
CA ALA A 440 -28.26 -18.77 -1.85
C ALA A 440 -27.20 -17.70 -1.58
N GLU A 441 -26.05 -17.79 -2.24
CA GLU A 441 -24.98 -16.78 -2.18
C GLU A 441 -25.45 -15.45 -2.78
N MET A 442 -26.11 -15.50 -3.94
CA MET A 442 -26.71 -14.31 -4.54
C MET A 442 -27.78 -13.69 -3.65
N LEU A 443 -28.66 -14.48 -3.02
CA LEU A 443 -29.66 -13.95 -2.10
C LEU A 443 -29.02 -13.36 -0.83
N SER A 444 -27.88 -13.88 -0.40
CA SER A 444 -27.06 -13.30 0.68
C SER A 444 -26.53 -11.92 0.28
N ILE A 445 -25.94 -11.79 -0.92
CA ILE A 445 -25.50 -10.49 -1.48
C ILE A 445 -26.66 -9.50 -1.54
N LEU A 446 -27.79 -9.90 -2.12
CA LEU A 446 -28.95 -9.01 -2.31
C LEU A 446 -29.60 -8.60 -0.99
N SER A 447 -29.62 -9.50 0.00
CA SER A 447 -30.13 -9.18 1.33
C SER A 447 -29.21 -8.22 2.06
N TYR A 448 -27.88 -8.38 1.93
CA TYR A 448 -26.91 -7.38 2.40
C TYR A 448 -27.12 -6.03 1.71
N MET A 449 -27.29 -6.00 0.39
CA MET A 449 -27.55 -4.76 -0.36
C MET A 449 -28.82 -4.05 0.14
N GLN A 450 -29.84 -4.80 0.56
CA GLN A 450 -31.06 -4.23 1.17
C GLN A 450 -30.86 -3.68 2.58
N THR A 451 -29.73 -3.98 3.24
CA THR A 451 -29.32 -3.36 4.52
C THR A 451 -28.47 -2.10 4.34
N LEU A 452 -28.10 -1.74 3.11
CA LEU A 452 -27.41 -0.48 2.81
C LEU A 452 -28.45 0.65 2.94
N ASP A 453 -28.53 1.22 4.15
CA ASP A 453 -29.39 2.37 4.47
C ASP A 453 -28.77 3.70 4.00
N ASP A 454 -29.66 4.66 3.69
CA ASP A 454 -29.50 6.05 3.23
C ASP A 454 -28.11 6.73 3.35
#